data_AF-V9IBT5-F1
#
_entry.id   AF-V9IBT5-F1
#
_cell.length_a   1.000
_cell.length_b   1.000
_cell.length_c   1.000
_cell.angle_alpha   90.00
_cell.angle_beta   90.00
_cell.angle_gamma   90.00
#
_symmetry.space_group_name_H-M   'P 1'
#
loop_
_entity.id
_entity.type
_entity.pdbx_description
1 polymer ?
#
loop_
_entity_poly.entity_id
_entity_poly.type
_entity_poly.pdbx_seq_one_letter_code
_entity_poly.pdbx_strand_id
1 'polypeptide(L)'
;MSSGNSKRHFHPCSLSLSTNSSPGYVVETNPVRIPISLCLVIMLIYICGGALMFNRLEGWSLLEGGYFCFTSLGTIGFGDLIPVGRNAASATLEELSLCACSLYILAGMGLIAMCFNLVQEEVVRVVRVFGKNLRHVVGGGGRTYRWYRYQSWAQGRLG
;
A
#
# COMPACT_ATOMS: atom_id res chain seq x y z
N MET A 1 18.89 -63.65 19.78
CA MET A 1 19.45 -62.29 19.61
C MET A 1 18.90 -61.76 18.30
N SER A 2 17.69 -61.20 18.33
CA SER A 2 17.40 -59.77 18.48
C SER A 2 17.77 -58.95 17.24
N SER A 3 16.75 -58.63 16.44
CA SER A 3 16.34 -57.25 16.12
C SER A 3 16.08 -57.08 14.62
N GLY A 4 14.83 -57.35 14.22
CA GLY A 4 14.31 -56.92 12.92
C GLY A 4 14.12 -55.41 12.94
N ASN A 5 14.88 -54.69 12.10
CA ASN A 5 14.80 -53.25 12.03
C ASN A 5 13.95 -52.79 10.83
N SER A 6 13.00 -51.93 11.18
CA SER A 6 11.96 -51.31 10.38
C SER A 6 12.54 -50.36 9.32
N LYS A 7 12.15 -50.56 8.06
CA LYS A 7 12.17 -49.53 7.02
C LYS A 7 10.84 -49.57 6.28
N ARG A 8 9.77 -49.09 6.93
CA ARG A 8 8.50 -48.80 6.25
C ARG A 8 8.73 -47.63 5.30
N HIS A 9 8.66 -47.92 4.00
CA HIS A 9 8.55 -46.92 2.94
C HIS A 9 7.18 -46.23 3.08
N PHE A 10 7.15 -45.09 3.76
CA PHE A 10 6.00 -44.19 3.70
C PHE A 10 6.06 -43.46 2.35
N HIS A 11 5.30 -43.93 1.38
CA HIS A 11 4.79 -43.09 0.30
C HIS A 11 3.53 -42.40 0.82
N PRO A 12 3.53 -41.10 1.14
CA PRO A 12 2.29 -40.36 1.12
C PRO A 12 1.98 -40.06 -0.34
N CYS A 13 0.81 -40.54 -0.77
CA CYS A 13 0.12 -40.11 -1.96
C CYS A 13 0.19 -38.58 -2.07
N SER A 14 0.97 -38.07 -3.01
CA SER A 14 0.70 -36.76 -3.59
C SER A 14 -0.60 -36.92 -4.38
N LEU A 15 -1.72 -36.66 -3.72
CA LEU A 15 -2.99 -36.37 -4.34
C LEU A 15 -2.75 -35.25 -5.35
N SER A 16 -2.52 -35.61 -6.60
CA SER A 16 -2.76 -34.76 -7.76
C SER A 16 -4.26 -34.52 -7.80
N LEU A 17 -4.71 -33.54 -7.01
CA LEU A 17 -6.05 -33.02 -7.12
C LEU A 17 -6.11 -32.25 -8.43
N SER A 18 -6.45 -32.98 -9.49
CA SER A 18 -7.00 -32.46 -10.73
C SER A 18 -8.19 -31.58 -10.39
N THR A 19 -7.93 -30.29 -10.18
CA THR A 19 -8.98 -29.27 -10.21
C THR A 19 -9.03 -28.73 -11.61
N ASN A 20 -9.96 -29.33 -12.35
CA ASN A 20 -10.71 -28.79 -13.47
C ASN A 20 -10.33 -27.36 -13.87
N SER A 21 -9.86 -27.24 -15.11
CA SER A 21 -10.14 -26.15 -16.04
C SER A 21 -11.23 -25.18 -15.56
N SER A 22 -10.82 -24.09 -14.92
CA SER A 22 -11.51 -22.82 -15.05
C SER A 22 -10.77 -22.06 -16.14
N PRO A 23 -11.47 -21.42 -17.11
CA PRO A 23 -10.80 -20.61 -18.10
C PRO A 23 -9.94 -19.61 -17.35
N GLY A 24 -8.62 -19.71 -17.56
CA GLY A 24 -7.69 -18.70 -17.10
C GLY A 24 -8.22 -17.39 -17.64
N TYR A 25 -8.77 -16.57 -16.76
CA TYR A 25 -8.85 -15.17 -17.03
C TYR A 25 -7.38 -14.78 -17.24
N VAL A 26 -6.98 -14.67 -18.49
CA VAL A 26 -5.87 -13.79 -18.82
C VAL A 26 -6.50 -12.44 -18.58
N VAL A 27 -6.47 -11.93 -17.33
CA VAL A 27 -6.59 -10.48 -17.17
C VAL A 27 -5.33 -10.02 -17.86
N GLU A 28 -5.47 -9.69 -19.13
CA GLU A 28 -4.59 -8.79 -19.82
C GLU A 28 -4.69 -7.49 -19.02
N THR A 29 -3.95 -7.43 -17.91
CA THR A 29 -3.75 -6.21 -17.18
C THR A 29 -2.93 -5.39 -18.16
N ASN A 30 -3.59 -4.66 -19.06
CA ASN A 30 -3.07 -3.36 -19.39
C ASN A 30 -2.79 -2.74 -18.02
N PRO A 31 -1.52 -2.53 -17.63
CA PRO A 31 -1.24 -1.99 -16.32
C PRO A 31 -1.87 -0.60 -16.36
N VAL A 32 -3.11 -0.51 -15.87
CA VAL A 32 -3.79 0.75 -15.65
C VAL A 32 -2.92 1.36 -14.59
N ARG A 33 -2.01 2.25 -15.02
CA ARG A 33 -1.21 3.05 -14.13
C ARG A 33 -2.20 3.92 -13.42
N ILE A 34 -2.72 3.43 -12.30
CA ILE A 34 -3.56 4.20 -11.40
C ILE A 34 -2.63 5.30 -10.89
N PRO A 35 -2.71 6.51 -11.45
CA PRO A 35 -1.72 7.52 -11.13
C PRO A 35 -1.99 8.00 -9.72
N ILE A 36 -0.97 8.61 -9.12
CA ILE A 36 -1.09 9.32 -7.83
C ILE A 36 -2.27 10.31 -7.85
N SER A 37 -2.64 10.82 -9.04
CA SER A 37 -3.84 11.65 -9.22
C SER A 37 -5.14 10.97 -8.76
N LEU A 38 -5.30 9.66 -8.95
CA LEU A 38 -6.51 8.95 -8.53
C LEU A 38 -6.61 8.90 -7.00
N CYS A 39 -5.50 8.68 -6.30
CA CYS A 39 -5.44 8.76 -4.83
C CYS A 39 -5.82 10.16 -4.33
N LEU A 40 -5.28 11.21 -4.97
CA LEU A 40 -5.57 12.60 -4.59
C LEU A 40 -7.03 12.97 -4.84
N VAL A 41 -7.63 12.51 -5.94
CA VAL A 41 -9.05 12.72 -6.23
C VAL A 41 -9.93 12.01 -5.21
N ILE A 42 -9.62 10.75 -4.88
CA ILE A 42 -10.35 9.99 -3.86
C ILE A 42 -10.26 10.67 -2.49
N MET A 43 -9.07 11.16 -2.10
CA MET A 43 -8.87 11.96 -0.88
C MET A 43 -9.72 13.22 -0.85
N LEU A 44 -9.73 13.98 -1.96
CA LEU A 44 -10.54 15.19 -2.10
C LEU A 44 -12.04 14.90 -1.98
N ILE A 45 -12.54 13.87 -2.66
CA ILE A 45 -13.94 13.45 -2.57
C ILE A 45 -14.29 13.05 -1.14
N TYR A 46 -13.39 12.33 -0.46
CA TYR A 46 -13.57 11.90 0.91
C TYR A 46 -13.62 13.10 1.89
N ILE A 47 -12.74 14.10 1.73
CA ILE A 47 -12.78 15.35 2.51
C ILE A 47 -14.07 16.12 2.26
N CYS A 48 -14.48 16.29 0.99
CA CYS A 48 -15.72 16.97 0.63
C CYS A 48 -16.95 16.25 1.19
N GLY A 49 -16.97 14.92 1.16
CA GLY A 49 -18.02 14.09 1.72
C GLY A 49 -18.12 14.26 3.25
N GLY A 50 -16.99 14.23 3.95
CA GLY A 50 -16.93 14.47 5.39
C GLY A 50 -17.39 15.88 5.76
N ALA A 51 -16.93 16.91 5.03
CA ALA A 51 -17.34 18.30 5.25
C ALA A 51 -18.85 18.50 5.10
N LEU A 52 -19.47 17.89 4.08
CA LEU A 52 -20.92 17.92 3.89
C LEU A 52 -21.65 17.16 5.00
N MET A 53 -21.13 16.01 5.42
CA MET A 53 -21.72 15.23 6.51
C MET A 53 -21.73 16.02 7.83
N PHE A 54 -20.60 16.64 8.20
CA PHE A 54 -20.48 17.45 9.42
C PHE A 54 -21.29 18.75 9.35
N ASN A 55 -21.39 19.37 8.17
CA ASN A 55 -22.28 20.50 7.97
C ASN A 55 -23.75 20.15 8.27
N ARG A 56 -24.20 18.95 7.93
CA ARG A 56 -25.58 18.50 8.18
C ARG A 56 -25.83 18.02 9.60
N LEU A 57 -24.86 17.36 10.21
CA LEU A 57 -25.01 16.79 11.56
C LEU A 57 -24.87 17.86 12.65
N GLU A 58 -23.91 18.78 12.52
CA GLU A 58 -23.59 19.74 13.58
C GLU A 58 -23.79 21.21 13.19
N GLY A 59 -24.08 21.48 11.92
CA GLY A 59 -24.24 22.84 11.42
C GLY A 59 -22.90 23.58 11.21
N TRP A 60 -21.77 22.86 11.21
CA TRP A 60 -20.46 23.45 10.97
C TRP A 60 -20.33 24.02 9.56
N SER A 61 -19.53 25.07 9.37
CA SER A 61 -19.26 25.57 8.03
C SER A 61 -18.50 24.51 7.20
N LEU A 62 -18.68 24.51 5.88
CA LEU A 62 -17.96 23.58 4.99
C LEU A 62 -16.43 23.70 5.13
N LEU A 63 -15.94 24.89 5.49
CA LEU A 63 -14.53 25.17 5.73
C LEU A 63 -14.03 24.52 7.02
N GLU A 64 -14.79 24.60 8.12
CA GLU A 64 -14.47 23.94 9.40
C GLU A 64 -14.53 22.43 9.28
N GLY A 65 -15.60 21.90 8.66
CA GLY A 65 -15.75 20.46 8.41
C GLY A 65 -14.63 19.93 7.51
N GLY A 66 -14.30 20.65 6.43
CA GLY A 66 -13.20 20.29 5.53
C GLY A 66 -11.83 20.35 6.22
N TYR A 67 -11.60 21.34 7.08
CA TYR A 67 -10.37 21.45 7.88
C TYR A 67 -10.22 20.28 8.85
N PHE A 68 -11.27 19.92 9.58
CA PHE A 68 -11.27 18.74 10.47
C PHE A 68 -10.97 17.45 9.70
N CYS A 69 -11.61 17.26 8.54
CA CYS A 69 -11.40 16.12 7.67
C CYS A 69 -9.95 16.04 7.15
N PHE A 70 -9.39 17.15 6.69
CA PHE A 70 -8.01 17.21 6.18
C PHE A 70 -6.97 16.98 7.30
N THR A 71 -7.13 17.62 8.45
CA THR A 71 -6.19 17.49 9.59
C THR A 71 -6.20 16.08 10.18
N SER A 72 -7.37 15.42 10.20
CA SER A 72 -7.51 14.02 10.61
C SER A 72 -6.78 13.07 9.65
N LEU A 73 -6.96 13.25 8.34
CA LEU A 73 -6.25 12.47 7.31
C LEU A 73 -4.75 12.72 7.32
N GLY A 74 -4.35 13.98 7.49
CA GLY A 74 -2.95 14.39 7.62
C GLY A 74 -2.30 13.90 8.91
N THR A 75 -3.04 13.21 9.80
CA THR A 75 -2.60 12.77 11.13
C THR A 75 -2.07 13.90 12.01
N ILE A 76 -2.39 15.16 11.67
CA ILE A 76 -2.01 16.35 12.44
C ILE A 76 -2.87 16.41 13.70
N GLY A 77 -4.19 16.21 13.53
CA GLY A 77 -5.12 15.95 14.63
C GLY A 77 -5.08 16.95 15.79
N PHE A 78 -5.11 18.26 15.50
CA PHE A 78 -5.10 19.30 16.54
C PHE A 78 -6.22 19.13 17.57
N GLY A 79 -7.35 18.54 17.17
CA GLY A 79 -8.47 18.25 18.08
C GLY A 79 -9.14 19.51 18.64
N ASP A 80 -8.99 20.64 17.95
CA ASP A 80 -9.60 21.92 18.27
C ASP A 80 -11.09 21.96 17.88
N LEU A 81 -11.41 21.36 16.74
CA LEU A 81 -12.76 21.16 16.25
C LEU A 81 -13.19 19.73 16.59
N ILE A 82 -13.90 19.60 17.71
CA ILE A 82 -14.45 18.33 18.18
C ILE A 82 -15.97 18.42 18.03
N PRO A 83 -16.62 17.38 17.51
CA PRO A 83 -18.06 17.32 17.47
C PRO A 83 -18.62 17.20 18.89
N VAL A 84 -18.96 18.35 19.51
CA VAL A 84 -19.44 18.43 20.91
C VAL A 84 -20.98 18.47 20.97
N GLY A 85 -21.69 18.27 19.85
CA GLY A 85 -23.16 18.28 19.89
C GLY A 85 -23.75 19.59 20.45
N ARG A 86 -23.02 20.72 20.36
CA ARG A 86 -23.39 22.02 20.95
C ARG A 86 -24.76 22.54 20.51
N ASN A 87 -25.32 21.99 19.42
CA ASN A 87 -26.61 22.35 18.84
C ASN A 87 -27.64 21.20 18.85
N ALA A 88 -27.33 20.05 19.47
CA ALA A 88 -28.20 18.88 19.47
C ALA A 88 -29.33 19.05 20.48
N ALA A 89 -30.53 19.35 19.99
CA ALA A 89 -31.74 19.40 20.82
C ALA A 89 -32.20 18.02 21.35
N SER A 90 -31.55 16.93 20.93
CA SER A 90 -31.92 15.55 21.28
C SER A 90 -30.69 14.64 21.36
N ALA A 91 -30.60 13.83 22.43
CA ALA A 91 -29.51 12.88 22.71
C ALA A 91 -29.20 11.91 21.55
N THR A 92 -30.20 11.60 20.70
CA THR A 92 -30.04 10.70 19.55
C THR A 92 -29.13 11.25 18.45
N LEU A 93 -29.10 12.57 18.23
CA LEU A 93 -28.24 13.17 17.21
C LEU A 93 -26.78 13.25 17.65
N GLU A 94 -26.56 13.36 18.97
CA GLU A 94 -25.22 13.34 19.56
C GLU A 94 -24.56 11.96 19.37
N GLU A 95 -25.30 10.88 19.63
CA GLU A 95 -24.83 9.49 19.39
C GLU A 95 -24.54 9.23 17.90
N LEU A 96 -25.39 9.73 17.00
CA LEU A 96 -25.21 9.62 15.55
C LEU A 96 -23.96 10.38 15.07
N SER A 97 -23.71 11.59 15.58
CA SER A 97 -22.51 12.37 15.26
C SER A 97 -21.25 11.60 15.66
N LEU A 98 -21.17 11.12 16.91
CA LEU A 98 -20.04 10.36 17.42
C LEU A 98 -19.81 9.05 16.66
N CYS A 99 -20.88 8.30 16.35
CA CYS A 99 -20.80 7.11 15.53
C CYS A 99 -20.24 7.43 14.14
N ALA A 100 -20.77 8.46 13.49
CA ALA A 100 -20.33 8.88 12.17
C ALA A 100 -18.88 9.39 12.17
N CYS A 101 -18.43 10.10 13.22
CA CYS A 101 -17.02 10.45 13.42
C CYS A 101 -16.13 9.22 13.49
N SER A 102 -16.50 8.24 14.31
CA SER A 102 -15.69 7.04 14.50
C SER A 102 -15.54 6.24 13.20
N LEU A 103 -16.64 6.04 12.47
CA LEU A 103 -16.66 5.38 11.17
C LEU A 103 -15.86 6.17 10.13
N TYR A 104 -15.97 7.50 10.16
CA TYR A 104 -15.19 8.37 9.30
C TYR A 104 -13.69 8.18 9.59
N ILE A 105 -13.22 8.38 10.82
CA ILE A 105 -11.80 8.23 11.16
C ILE A 105 -11.26 6.84 10.80
N LEU A 106 -12.02 5.77 11.07
CA LEU A 106 -11.66 4.41 10.65
C LEU A 106 -11.52 4.27 9.13
N ALA A 107 -12.47 4.79 8.36
CA ALA A 107 -12.39 4.79 6.91
C ALA A 107 -11.19 5.62 6.39
N GLY A 108 -10.92 6.77 7.01
CA GLY A 108 -9.80 7.65 6.67
C GLY A 108 -8.45 6.98 6.88
N MET A 109 -8.28 6.25 7.99
CA MET A 109 -7.08 5.47 8.26
C MET A 109 -6.86 4.36 7.22
N GLY A 110 -7.93 3.65 6.81
CA GLY A 110 -7.85 2.65 5.75
C GLY A 110 -7.49 3.23 4.38
N LEU A 111 -8.04 4.40 4.07
CA LEU A 111 -7.81 5.12 2.82
C LEU A 111 -6.37 5.67 2.74
N ILE A 112 -5.85 6.17 3.86
CA ILE A 112 -4.44 6.56 4.01
C ILE A 112 -3.51 5.35 3.81
N ALA A 113 -3.83 4.19 4.41
CA ALA A 113 -3.04 2.96 4.22
C ALA A 113 -2.99 2.51 2.76
N MET A 114 -4.13 2.54 2.06
CA MET A 114 -4.22 2.22 0.63
C MET A 114 -3.42 3.21 -0.22
N CYS A 115 -3.49 4.50 0.09
CA CYS A 115 -2.71 5.53 -0.59
C CYS A 115 -1.21 5.35 -0.36
N PHE A 116 -0.77 5.00 0.85
CA PHE A 116 0.64 4.72 1.11
C PHE A 116 1.14 3.52 0.33
N ASN A 117 0.36 2.45 0.22
CA ASN A 117 0.72 1.29 -0.59
C ASN A 117 0.94 1.68 -2.06
N LEU A 118 0.04 2.49 -2.63
CA LEU A 118 0.18 2.98 -4.01
C LEU A 118 1.39 3.91 -4.20
N VAL A 119 1.61 4.84 -3.28
CA VAL A 119 2.77 5.74 -3.32
C VAL A 119 4.08 4.95 -3.22
N GLN A 120 4.13 3.92 -2.37
CA GLN A 120 5.30 3.05 -2.26
C GLN A 120 5.60 2.33 -3.58
N GLU A 121 4.58 1.77 -4.24
CA GLU A 121 4.75 1.11 -5.55
C GLU A 121 5.28 2.07 -6.62
N GLU A 122 4.76 3.30 -6.67
CA GLU A 122 5.22 4.35 -7.57
C GLU A 122 6.65 4.78 -7.26
N VAL A 123 6.97 5.05 -6.00
CA VAL A 123 8.32 5.44 -5.55
C VAL A 123 9.33 4.35 -5.89
N VAL A 124 9.01 3.07 -5.62
CA VAL A 124 9.87 1.95 -5.98
C VAL A 124 10.07 1.86 -7.49
N ARG A 125 9.04 2.14 -8.29
CA ARG A 125 9.16 2.19 -9.76
C ARG A 125 10.07 3.32 -10.21
N VAL A 126 9.89 4.52 -9.67
CA VAL A 126 10.74 5.69 -9.94
C VAL A 126 12.19 5.37 -9.57
N VAL A 127 12.45 4.84 -8.38
CA VAL A 127 13.79 4.47 -7.92
C VAL A 127 14.43 3.43 -8.82
N ARG A 128 13.70 2.41 -9.30
CA ARG A 128 14.24 1.42 -10.25
C ARG A 128 14.60 2.04 -11.61
N VAL A 129 13.79 2.97 -12.11
CA VAL A 129 14.05 3.71 -13.36
C VAL A 129 15.29 4.58 -13.21
N PHE A 130 15.37 5.37 -12.13
CA PHE A 130 16.55 6.16 -11.81
C PHE A 130 17.79 5.31 -11.60
N GLY A 131 17.69 4.16 -10.92
CA GLY A 131 18.79 3.23 -10.71
C GLY A 131 19.36 2.65 -12.00
N LYS A 132 18.52 2.42 -13.03
CA LYS A 132 18.97 2.00 -14.37
C LYS A 132 19.71 3.13 -15.10
N ASN A 133 19.18 4.34 -15.06
CA ASN A 133 19.83 5.52 -15.68
C ASN A 133 21.16 5.84 -14.98
N LEU A 134 21.18 5.82 -13.65
CA LEU A 134 22.40 5.97 -12.85
C LEU A 134 23.40 4.85 -13.11
N ARG A 135 22.97 3.59 -13.33
CA ARG A 135 23.89 2.50 -13.69
C ARG A 135 24.55 2.72 -15.06
N HIS A 136 23.87 3.33 -16.03
CA HIS A 136 24.50 3.71 -17.29
C HIS A 136 25.52 4.85 -17.11
N VAL A 137 25.20 5.84 -16.27
CA VAL A 137 26.12 6.95 -15.95
C VAL A 137 27.31 6.50 -15.10
N VAL A 138 27.11 5.56 -14.16
CA VAL A 138 28.13 5.06 -13.21
C VAL A 138 28.85 3.80 -13.73
N GLY A 139 28.28 3.11 -14.72
CA GLY A 139 28.79 1.83 -15.25
C GLY A 139 30.01 1.93 -16.17
N GLY A 140 30.36 3.13 -16.64
CA GLY A 140 31.45 3.35 -17.60
C GLY A 140 32.87 3.38 -17.03
N GLY A 141 33.08 3.25 -15.72
CA GLY A 141 34.34 3.71 -15.11
C GLY A 141 35.47 2.70 -14.82
N GLY A 142 35.21 1.42 -14.47
CA GLY A 142 36.37 0.63 -13.97
C GLY A 142 36.21 -0.80 -13.48
N ARG A 143 35.02 -1.43 -13.58
CA ARG A 143 34.85 -2.81 -13.06
C ARG A 143 35.18 -3.91 -14.07
N THR A 144 35.15 -3.62 -15.37
CA THR A 144 35.45 -4.61 -16.42
C THR A 144 36.94 -4.95 -16.54
N TYR A 145 37.84 -3.98 -16.35
CA TYR A 145 39.30 -4.21 -16.49
C TYR A 145 39.87 -5.17 -15.42
N ARG A 146 39.19 -5.32 -14.28
CA ARG A 146 39.66 -6.18 -13.18
C ARG A 146 39.43 -7.67 -13.47
N TRP A 147 38.42 -8.02 -14.27
CA TRP A 147 38.14 -9.42 -14.65
C TRP A 147 39.13 -9.95 -15.69
N TYR A 148 39.52 -9.14 -16.66
CA TYR A 148 40.56 -9.52 -17.63
C TYR A 148 41.91 -9.80 -16.96
N ARG A 149 42.29 -8.99 -15.96
CA ARG A 149 43.57 -9.17 -15.24
C ARG A 149 43.60 -10.43 -14.37
N TYR A 150 42.46 -10.85 -13.82
CA TYR A 150 42.37 -12.13 -13.10
C TYR A 150 42.50 -13.33 -14.03
N GLN A 151 41.91 -13.24 -15.23
CA GLN A 151 41.98 -14.32 -16.22
C GLN A 151 43.41 -14.51 -16.77
N SER A 152 44.17 -13.43 -16.97
CA SER A 152 45.58 -13.50 -17.37
C SER A 152 46.49 -14.07 -16.26
N TRP A 153 46.19 -13.80 -14.98
CA TRP A 153 46.97 -14.35 -13.85
C TRP A 153 46.74 -15.85 -13.64
N ALA A 154 45.57 -16.37 -14.01
CA ALA A 154 45.27 -17.80 -13.90
C ALA A 154 45.96 -18.62 -15.01
N GLN A 155 46.07 -18.06 -16.22
CA GLN A 155 46.67 -18.75 -17.36
C GLN A 155 48.21 -18.81 -17.28
N GLY A 156 48.84 -17.83 -16.63
CA GLY A 156 50.31 -17.73 -16.54
C GLY A 156 50.97 -18.55 -15.42
N ARG A 157 50.20 -19.29 -14.62
CA ARG A 157 50.73 -20.12 -13.51
C ARG A 157 50.76 -21.63 -13.81
N LEU A 158 50.46 -22.01 -15.06
CA LEU A 158 50.41 -23.40 -15.54
C LEU A 158 51.43 -23.69 -16.66
N GLY A 159 52.36 -22.77 -16.92
CA GLY A 159 53.47 -22.92 -17.88
C GLY A 159 54.82 -22.98 -17.19
#